data_AF-A0A136LMS0-F1
#
_entry.id   AF-A0A136LMS0-F1
#
_cell.length_a   1.000
_cell.length_b   1.000
_cell.length_c   1.000
_cell.angle_alpha   90.00
_cell.angle_beta   90.00
_cell.angle_gamma   90.00
#
_symmetry.space_group_name_H-M   'P 1'
#
loop_
_entity.id
_entity.type
_entity.pdbx_description
1 polymer ?
#
loop_
_entity_poly.entity_id
_entity_poly.type
_entity_poly.pdbx_seq_one_letter_code
_entity_poly.pdbx_strand_id
1 'polypeptide(L)'
;MKLVSRICGSLAVCLIFIVGACDTLRGVDTKGTLQAEVTEFVDASTDIAETSAALATSINATAARARTEIAMIDGVNAQLALTLRAALPPTQQIVSNQGPVTPEFDSSVLGQFTPTPGAGGESAITPSGDSNQLTQVGVALNVREDIDGCAAGLQTQVPASSPRLYATTRILNALVGAQVGVTWTANGQVVYSNSAYGLPQDDPDFCVWFYIEPTDVTFAPGEWAIQFSINGQPVGSPSVFTMTG
;
A
#
# COMPACT_ATOMS: atom_id res chain seq x y z
N MET A 1 -18.14 95.93 -4.43
CA MET A 1 -16.92 95.72 -3.60
C MET A 1 -17.32 95.08 -2.27
N LYS A 2 -17.30 93.73 -2.15
CA LYS A 2 -17.39 93.00 -0.86
C LYS A 2 -17.21 91.46 -0.97
N LEU A 3 -16.68 90.94 -2.09
CA LEU A 3 -16.59 89.48 -2.32
C LEU A 3 -15.15 88.91 -2.29
N VAL A 4 -14.11 89.75 -2.27
CA VAL A 4 -12.70 89.31 -2.37
C VAL A 4 -12.08 88.97 -1.01
N SER A 5 -12.69 89.40 0.11
CA SER A 5 -12.11 89.24 1.45
C SER A 5 -12.40 87.89 2.13
N ARG A 6 -13.25 87.03 1.56
CA ARG A 6 -13.63 85.74 2.19
C ARG A 6 -12.88 84.51 1.68
N ILE A 7 -12.09 84.64 0.61
CA ILE A 7 -11.40 83.49 -0.02
C ILE A 7 -10.00 83.26 0.60
N CYS A 8 -9.40 84.28 1.22
CA CYS A 8 -8.05 84.16 1.79
C CYS A 8 -8.01 83.42 3.15
N GLY A 9 -9.16 83.24 3.82
CA GLY A 9 -9.23 82.59 5.15
C GLY A 9 -9.32 81.06 5.11
N SER A 10 -9.91 80.47 4.06
CA SER A 10 -10.10 79.01 3.98
C SER A 10 -8.91 78.26 3.39
N LEU A 11 -7.97 78.93 2.72
CA LEU A 11 -6.81 78.26 2.12
C LEU A 11 -5.70 77.95 3.14
N ALA A 12 -5.65 78.66 4.28
CA ALA A 12 -4.63 78.46 5.30
C ALA A 12 -4.90 77.27 6.24
N VAL A 13 -6.16 76.83 6.39
CA VAL A 13 -6.52 75.71 7.27
C VAL A 13 -6.32 74.35 6.59
N CYS A 14 -6.34 74.29 5.25
CA CYS A 14 -6.17 73.03 4.52
C CYS A 14 -4.70 72.59 4.39
N LEU A 15 -3.73 73.52 4.53
CA LEU A 15 -2.30 73.20 4.36
C LEU A 15 -1.64 72.59 5.62
N ILE A 16 -2.28 72.68 6.80
CA ILE A 16 -1.71 72.17 8.06
C ILE A 16 -2.04 70.67 8.26
N PHE A 17 -3.01 70.12 7.53
CA PHE A 17 -3.37 68.70 7.61
C PHE A 17 -2.47 67.75 6.78
N ILE A 18 -1.56 68.26 5.95
CA ILE A 18 -0.76 67.43 5.03
C ILE A 18 0.60 67.02 5.64
N VAL A 19 1.04 67.63 6.75
CA VAL A 19 2.37 67.34 7.34
C VAL A 19 2.34 66.19 8.37
N GLY A 20 1.15 65.71 8.77
CA GLY A 20 1.00 64.61 9.74
C GLY A 20 0.98 63.18 9.15
N ALA A 21 1.01 63.03 7.82
CA ALA A 21 0.85 61.72 7.17
C ALA A 21 2.17 61.04 6.74
N CYS A 22 3.34 61.63 7.05
CA CYS A 22 4.63 61.05 6.64
C CYS A 22 5.19 59.98 7.61
N ASP A 23 4.61 59.76 8.80
CA ASP A 23 5.12 58.74 9.73
C ASP A 23 4.56 57.31 9.50
N THR A 24 3.61 57.13 8.58
CA THR A 24 3.10 55.80 8.19
C THR A 24 3.93 55.10 7.10
N LEU A 25 5.05 55.71 6.69
CA LEU A 25 6.04 55.13 5.77
C LEU A 25 7.35 54.76 6.46
N ARG A 26 7.38 54.71 7.81
CA ARG A 26 8.43 53.97 8.52
C ARG A 26 8.20 52.49 8.23
N GLY A 27 9.16 51.89 7.52
CA GLY A 27 9.07 50.56 6.95
C GLY A 27 8.43 49.55 7.90
N VAL A 28 7.53 48.73 7.33
CA VAL A 28 6.91 47.58 7.99
C VAL A 28 7.95 46.92 8.86
N ASP A 29 7.67 46.79 10.16
CA ASP A 29 8.60 46.26 11.17
C ASP A 29 8.79 44.75 10.93
N THR A 30 9.52 44.45 9.86
CA THR A 30 9.79 43.11 9.34
C THR A 30 10.43 42.21 10.39
N LYS A 31 11.13 42.80 11.36
CA LYS A 31 11.70 42.07 12.50
C LYS A 31 10.62 41.63 13.49
N GLY A 32 9.64 42.48 13.79
CA GLY A 32 8.50 42.11 14.63
C GLY A 32 7.63 41.03 14.00
N THR A 33 7.36 41.14 12.69
CA THR A 33 6.60 40.11 11.95
C THR A 33 7.35 38.78 11.88
N LEU A 34 8.66 38.80 11.60
CA LEU A 34 9.45 37.57 11.55
C LEU A 34 9.54 36.88 12.91
N GLN A 35 9.63 37.65 14.00
CA GLN A 35 9.66 37.06 15.35
C GLN A 35 8.32 36.42 15.71
N ALA A 36 7.19 37.02 15.33
CA ALA A 36 5.87 36.43 15.52
C ALA A 36 5.70 35.13 14.72
N GLU A 37 6.15 35.11 13.47
CA GLU A 37 6.08 33.93 12.59
C GLU A 37 6.95 32.76 13.09
N VAL A 38 8.13 33.06 13.64
CA VAL A 38 8.99 32.05 14.28
C VAL A 38 8.33 31.44 15.51
N THR A 39 7.67 32.24 16.35
CA THR A 39 6.95 31.72 17.52
C THR A 39 5.76 30.86 17.10
N GLU A 40 4.97 31.29 16.12
CA GLU A 40 3.86 30.49 15.57
C GLU A 40 4.34 29.16 14.98
N PHE A 41 5.47 29.15 14.27
CA PHE A 41 6.03 27.92 13.72
C PHE A 41 6.48 26.94 14.81
N VAL A 42 7.08 27.45 15.91
CA VAL A 42 7.49 26.60 17.03
C VAL A 42 6.28 25.97 17.71
N ASP A 43 5.23 26.74 17.97
CA ASP A 43 4.00 26.22 18.59
C ASP A 43 3.32 25.16 17.70
N ALA A 44 3.22 25.42 16.39
CA ALA A 44 2.70 24.46 15.42
C ALA A 44 3.52 23.17 15.38
N SER A 45 4.85 23.26 15.49
CA SER A 45 5.71 22.07 15.51
C SER A 45 5.51 21.21 16.77
N THR A 46 5.25 21.83 17.92
CA THR A 46 4.97 21.11 19.16
C THR A 46 3.62 20.41 19.14
N ASP A 47 2.58 21.07 18.59
CA ASP A 47 1.25 20.48 18.46
C ASP A 47 1.23 19.23 17.55
N ILE A 48 1.99 19.26 16.44
CA ILE A 48 2.16 18.10 15.56
C ILE A 48 2.87 16.95 16.29
N ALA A 49 3.92 17.25 17.07
CA ALA A 49 4.65 16.24 17.82
C ALA A 49 3.76 15.59 18.88
N GLU A 50 2.98 16.37 19.63
CA GLU A 50 2.03 15.87 20.62
C GLU A 50 0.91 15.01 19.97
N THR A 51 0.36 15.48 18.85
CA THR A 51 -0.64 14.73 18.08
C THR A 51 -0.10 13.38 17.58
N SER A 52 1.15 13.35 17.11
CA SER A 52 1.79 12.11 16.65
C SER A 52 2.01 11.11 17.78
N ALA A 53 2.36 11.58 18.99
CA ALA A 53 2.54 10.74 20.16
C ALA A 53 1.20 10.18 20.67
N ALA A 54 0.14 10.98 20.64
CA ALA A 54 -1.21 10.54 20.98
C ALA A 54 -1.71 9.47 20.00
N LEU A 55 -1.50 9.66 18.70
CA LEU A 55 -1.87 8.69 17.67
C LEU A 55 -1.11 7.36 17.83
N ALA A 56 0.21 7.42 18.08
CA ALA A 56 1.02 6.23 18.32
C ALA A 56 0.52 5.42 19.53
N THR A 57 0.08 6.12 20.59
CA THR A 57 -0.49 5.46 21.79
C THR A 57 -1.82 4.79 21.46
N SER A 58 -2.69 5.43 20.68
CA SER A 58 -3.95 4.86 20.22
C SER A 58 -3.78 3.62 19.34
N ILE A 59 -2.82 3.66 18.40
CA ILE A 59 -2.48 2.53 17.53
C ILE A 59 -1.95 1.36 18.37
N ASN A 60 -1.07 1.61 19.34
CA ASN A 60 -0.55 0.56 20.24
C ASN A 60 -1.65 -0.07 21.10
N ALA A 61 -2.60 0.73 21.61
CA ALA A 61 -3.73 0.21 22.36
C ALA A 61 -4.64 -0.67 21.48
N THR A 62 -4.86 -0.28 20.23
CA THR A 62 -5.65 -1.04 19.26
C THR A 62 -4.94 -2.34 18.88
N ALA A 63 -3.63 -2.29 18.61
CA ALA A 63 -2.82 -3.47 18.32
C ALA A 63 -2.78 -4.46 19.50
N ALA A 64 -2.73 -3.96 20.74
CA ALA A 64 -2.82 -4.80 21.93
C ALA A 64 -4.17 -5.53 22.03
N ARG A 65 -5.28 -4.85 21.72
CA ARG A 65 -6.62 -5.48 21.66
C ARG A 65 -6.72 -6.54 20.56
N ALA A 66 -6.22 -6.26 19.36
CA ALA A 66 -6.22 -7.22 18.26
C ALA A 66 -5.44 -8.49 18.61
N ARG A 67 -4.28 -8.35 19.28
CA ARG A 67 -3.50 -9.51 19.77
C ARG A 67 -4.27 -10.37 20.77
N THR A 68 -5.08 -9.77 21.65
CA THR A 68 -5.89 -10.54 22.61
C THR A 68 -7.01 -11.32 21.93
N GLU A 69 -7.57 -10.81 20.83
CA GLU A 69 -8.63 -11.47 20.08
C GLU A 69 -8.11 -12.70 19.31
N ILE A 70 -6.93 -12.57 18.67
CA ILE A 70 -6.27 -13.71 17.99
C ILE A 70 -5.98 -14.85 18.98
N ALA A 71 -5.44 -14.52 20.16
CA ALA A 71 -5.17 -15.52 21.20
C ALA A 71 -6.44 -16.24 21.68
N MET A 72 -7.60 -15.57 21.63
CA MET A 72 -8.90 -16.20 21.95
C MET A 72 -9.32 -17.21 20.87
N ILE A 73 -9.16 -16.85 19.60
CA ILE A 73 -9.52 -17.73 18.46
C ILE A 73 -8.66 -19.00 18.48
N ASP A 74 -7.36 -18.88 18.74
CA ASP A 74 -6.48 -20.04 18.86
C ASP A 74 -6.92 -21.01 19.97
N GLY A 75 -7.39 -20.46 21.09
CA GLY A 75 -7.99 -21.25 22.18
C GLY A 75 -9.24 -22.02 21.73
N VAL A 76 -10.13 -21.38 20.96
CA VAL A 76 -11.34 -22.02 20.41
C VAL A 76 -10.97 -23.14 19.43
N ASN A 77 -9.99 -22.92 18.56
CA ASN A 77 -9.53 -23.93 17.61
C ASN A 77 -8.92 -25.15 18.31
N ALA A 78 -8.12 -24.93 19.35
CA ALA A 78 -7.58 -26.02 20.17
C ALA A 78 -8.70 -26.84 20.83
N GLN A 79 -9.75 -26.18 21.33
CA GLN A 79 -10.89 -26.85 21.93
C GLN A 79 -11.72 -27.63 20.89
N LEU A 80 -11.96 -27.08 19.70
CA LEU A 80 -12.64 -27.79 18.61
C LEU A 80 -11.86 -29.04 18.19
N ALA A 81 -10.53 -28.94 18.06
CA ALA A 81 -9.69 -30.08 17.70
C ALA A 81 -9.77 -31.22 18.74
N LEU A 82 -9.83 -30.87 20.03
CA LEU A 82 -10.05 -31.86 21.11
C LEU A 82 -11.45 -32.48 21.04
N THR A 83 -12.47 -31.66 20.74
CA THR A 83 -13.86 -32.14 20.65
C THR A 83 -14.06 -33.08 19.45
N LEU A 84 -13.43 -32.78 18.30
CA LEU A 84 -13.47 -33.63 17.11
C LEU A 84 -12.79 -34.99 17.34
N ARG A 85 -11.69 -35.03 18.10
CA ARG A 85 -11.03 -36.29 18.48
C ARG A 85 -11.89 -37.16 19.42
N ALA A 86 -12.73 -36.55 20.24
CA ALA A 86 -13.64 -37.30 21.12
C ALA A 86 -14.86 -37.86 20.36
N ALA A 87 -15.32 -37.19 19.29
CA ALA A 87 -16.53 -37.56 18.57
C ALA A 87 -16.33 -38.62 17.47
N LEU A 88 -15.12 -38.72 16.89
CA LEU A 88 -14.81 -39.70 15.85
C LEU A 88 -13.96 -40.85 16.42
N PRO A 89 -14.56 -41.99 16.78
CA PRO A 89 -13.77 -43.16 17.17
C PRO A 89 -12.88 -43.59 15.99
N PRO A 90 -11.61 -43.96 16.24
CA PRO A 90 -10.69 -44.36 15.18
C PRO A 90 -11.30 -45.53 14.40
N THR A 91 -11.52 -45.34 13.09
CA THR A 91 -11.92 -46.41 12.20
C THR A 91 -10.86 -47.51 12.29
N GLN A 92 -11.27 -48.69 12.73
CA GLN A 92 -10.37 -49.81 12.87
C GLN A 92 -9.71 -50.11 11.53
N GLN A 93 -8.38 -50.12 11.53
CA GLN A 93 -7.59 -50.47 10.38
C GLN A 93 -7.91 -51.93 10.02
N ILE A 94 -8.54 -52.15 8.87
CA ILE A 94 -8.74 -53.50 8.35
C ILE A 94 -7.36 -54.06 8.01
N VAL A 95 -6.84 -54.90 8.91
CA VAL A 95 -5.64 -55.71 8.66
C VAL A 95 -6.01 -56.71 7.58
N SER A 96 -5.66 -56.38 6.33
CA SER A 96 -5.80 -57.28 5.19
C SER A 96 -4.83 -58.44 5.37
N ASN A 97 -5.33 -59.52 5.97
CA ASN A 97 -4.61 -60.76 6.18
C ASN A 97 -4.55 -61.51 4.83
N GLN A 98 -3.47 -61.31 4.08
CA GLN A 98 -3.20 -62.04 2.84
C GLN A 98 -2.84 -63.49 3.16
N GLY A 99 -3.83 -64.38 3.14
CA GLY A 99 -3.64 -65.83 3.09
C GLY A 99 -3.60 -66.37 1.65
N PRO A 100 -3.00 -67.56 1.41
CA PRO A 100 -2.79 -68.10 0.07
C PRO A 100 -3.90 -69.10 -0.32
N VAL A 101 -4.74 -68.78 -1.31
CA VAL A 101 -5.63 -69.73 -2.01
C VAL A 101 -5.85 -69.24 -3.45
N THR A 102 -5.15 -69.85 -4.41
CA THR A 102 -5.57 -70.89 -5.40
C THR A 102 -6.17 -70.36 -6.71
N PRO A 103 -5.83 -70.98 -7.86
CA PRO A 103 -6.10 -70.44 -9.18
C PRO A 103 -7.49 -70.84 -9.70
N GLU A 104 -7.96 -70.04 -10.66
CA GLU A 104 -9.02 -70.36 -11.62
C GLU A 104 -10.45 -70.02 -11.17
N PHE A 105 -10.96 -68.85 -11.59
CA PHE A 105 -12.16 -68.75 -12.42
C PHE A 105 -12.30 -67.33 -13.01
N ASP A 106 -12.72 -67.35 -14.27
CA ASP A 106 -13.00 -66.29 -15.22
C ASP A 106 -14.13 -65.32 -14.79
N SER A 107 -13.90 -64.01 -14.94
CA SER A 107 -14.92 -63.09 -15.44
C SER A 107 -14.30 -61.78 -15.90
N SER A 108 -14.43 -61.51 -17.20
CA SER A 108 -14.21 -60.23 -17.85
C SER A 108 -14.82 -59.04 -17.10
N VAL A 109 -13.96 -58.12 -16.63
CA VAL A 109 -14.35 -56.75 -16.26
C VAL A 109 -13.37 -55.79 -16.92
N LEU A 110 -13.93 -54.96 -17.80
CA LEU A 110 -13.31 -53.76 -18.36
C LEU A 110 -12.88 -52.83 -17.22
N GLY A 111 -11.61 -52.45 -17.18
CA GLY A 111 -11.12 -51.47 -16.22
C GLY A 111 -9.63 -51.61 -15.94
N GLN A 112 -8.81 -51.52 -16.97
CA GLN A 112 -7.37 -51.34 -16.84
C GLN A 112 -7.10 -49.98 -16.17
N PHE A 113 -7.03 -49.97 -14.84
CA PHE A 113 -6.45 -48.85 -14.10
C PHE A 113 -4.94 -48.94 -14.23
N THR A 114 -4.41 -48.31 -15.26
CA THR A 114 -3.04 -47.78 -15.22
C THR A 114 -2.96 -46.80 -14.03
N PRO A 115 -2.05 -47.01 -13.06
CA PRO A 115 -1.76 -45.99 -12.07
C PRO A 115 -1.10 -44.81 -12.79
N THR A 116 -1.90 -43.80 -13.12
CA THR A 116 -1.39 -42.48 -13.46
C THR A 116 -0.59 -41.99 -12.25
N PRO A 117 0.68 -41.56 -12.43
CA PRO A 117 1.45 -40.94 -11.35
C PRO A 117 0.62 -39.84 -10.74
N GLY A 118 0.39 -39.94 -9.42
CA GLY A 118 -0.44 -39.01 -8.67
C GLY A 118 -0.02 -37.58 -8.97
N ALA A 119 -0.89 -36.89 -9.71
CA ALA A 119 -0.98 -35.45 -9.60
C ALA A 119 -1.22 -35.21 -8.10
N GLY A 120 -0.20 -34.65 -7.44
CA GLY A 120 -0.38 -34.00 -6.17
C GLY A 120 -1.53 -33.03 -6.37
N GLY A 121 -2.69 -33.39 -5.85
CA GLY A 121 -3.74 -32.44 -5.62
C GLY A 121 -3.15 -31.46 -4.62
N GLU A 122 -2.50 -30.42 -5.11
CA GLU A 122 -2.57 -29.12 -4.47
C GLU A 122 -4.05 -28.92 -4.24
N SER A 123 -4.48 -29.19 -3.00
CA SER A 123 -5.68 -28.58 -2.47
C SER A 123 -5.49 -27.10 -2.71
N ALA A 124 -6.07 -26.61 -3.81
CA ALA A 124 -6.30 -25.20 -4.03
C ALA A 124 -7.20 -24.79 -2.88
N ILE A 125 -6.55 -24.38 -1.79
CA ILE A 125 -7.16 -23.68 -0.68
C ILE A 125 -7.86 -22.52 -1.37
N THR A 126 -9.18 -22.62 -1.51
CA THR A 126 -9.96 -21.51 -2.04
C THR A 126 -9.77 -20.42 -1.00
N PRO A 127 -9.09 -19.30 -1.34
CA PRO A 127 -8.87 -18.25 -0.36
C PRO A 127 -10.24 -17.83 0.14
N SER A 128 -10.46 -17.88 1.45
CA SER A 128 -11.60 -17.22 2.07
C SER A 128 -11.62 -15.80 1.52
N GLY A 129 -12.75 -15.37 0.94
CA GLY A 129 -12.89 -14.16 0.11
C GLY A 129 -12.52 -12.82 0.77
N ASP A 130 -11.95 -12.85 1.96
CA ASP A 130 -11.53 -11.70 2.76
C ASP A 130 -10.00 -11.46 2.68
N SER A 131 -9.25 -12.19 1.85
CA SER A 131 -7.81 -11.93 1.68
C SER A 131 -7.54 -10.96 0.52
N ASN A 132 -6.64 -10.00 0.72
CA ASN A 132 -6.12 -9.10 -0.32
C ASN A 132 -5.71 -9.89 -1.57
N GLN A 133 -6.40 -9.68 -2.70
CA GLN A 133 -6.09 -10.34 -3.97
C GLN A 133 -5.50 -9.35 -4.96
N LEU A 134 -4.25 -9.56 -5.38
CA LEU A 134 -3.64 -8.74 -6.42
C LEU A 134 -4.11 -9.21 -7.80
N THR A 135 -4.47 -8.23 -8.63
CA THR A 135 -4.83 -8.39 -10.03
C THR A 135 -4.16 -7.30 -10.85
N GLN A 136 -4.05 -7.49 -12.17
CA GLN A 136 -3.44 -6.50 -13.08
C GLN A 136 -2.02 -6.06 -12.65
N VAL A 137 -1.24 -7.01 -12.11
CA VAL A 137 0.15 -6.77 -11.73
C VAL A 137 0.99 -6.54 -12.99
N GLY A 138 1.73 -5.44 -13.03
CA GLY A 138 2.64 -5.16 -14.14
C GLY A 138 3.29 -3.79 -14.04
N VAL A 139 4.11 -3.45 -15.03
CA VAL A 139 4.76 -2.14 -15.11
C VAL A 139 3.96 -1.22 -16.03
N ALA A 140 3.94 0.08 -15.75
CA ALA A 140 3.31 1.10 -16.59
C ALA A 140 4.22 2.33 -16.70
N LEU A 141 4.02 3.11 -17.77
CA LEU A 141 4.71 4.40 -17.95
C LEU A 141 3.92 5.57 -17.36
N ASN A 142 2.61 5.40 -17.17
CA ASN A 142 1.72 6.43 -16.64
C ASN A 142 0.64 5.81 -15.75
N VAL A 143 0.23 6.55 -14.74
CA VAL A 143 -0.88 6.25 -13.84
C VAL A 143 -1.93 7.36 -13.99
N ARG A 144 -3.22 7.01 -13.92
CA ARG A 144 -4.32 7.98 -13.97
C ARG A 144 -4.57 8.57 -12.58
N GLU A 145 -3.62 9.35 -12.10
CA GLU A 145 -3.63 9.94 -10.75
C GLU A 145 -4.89 10.78 -10.49
N ASP A 146 -5.37 11.51 -11.50
CA ASP A 146 -6.54 12.41 -11.39
C ASP A 146 -7.91 11.68 -11.44
N ILE A 147 -7.94 10.37 -11.69
CA ILE A 147 -9.20 9.62 -11.90
C ILE A 147 -9.37 8.53 -10.86
N ASP A 148 -8.53 7.49 -10.92
CA ASP A 148 -8.69 6.27 -10.14
C ASP A 148 -7.37 5.78 -9.53
N GLY A 149 -6.25 6.47 -9.81
CA GLY A 149 -4.93 6.03 -9.36
C GLY A 149 -4.47 4.72 -10.00
N CYS A 150 -5.16 4.22 -11.01
CA CYS A 150 -4.83 2.95 -11.67
C CYS A 150 -3.92 3.15 -12.89
N ALA A 151 -3.23 2.08 -13.28
CA ALA A 151 -2.35 2.10 -14.44
C ALA A 151 -3.10 2.50 -15.73
N ALA A 152 -2.51 3.41 -16.51
CA ALA A 152 -3.06 3.79 -17.82
C ALA A 152 -2.97 2.63 -18.84
N GLY A 153 -1.96 1.77 -18.70
CA GLY A 153 -1.78 0.56 -19.49
C GLY A 153 -0.49 -0.15 -19.12
N LEU A 154 -0.58 -1.47 -18.92
CA LEU A 154 0.57 -2.30 -18.59
C LEU A 154 1.48 -2.49 -19.82
N GLN A 155 2.78 -2.49 -19.58
CA GLN A 155 3.82 -2.64 -20.59
C GLN A 155 4.59 -3.94 -20.36
N THR A 156 4.90 -4.64 -21.45
CA THR A 156 5.83 -5.77 -21.44
C THR A 156 7.20 -5.39 -22.01
N GLN A 157 7.28 -4.24 -22.68
CA GLN A 157 8.51 -3.66 -23.21
C GLN A 157 8.59 -2.18 -22.84
N VAL A 158 9.73 -1.75 -22.34
CA VAL A 158 9.94 -0.41 -21.79
C VAL A 158 11.27 0.15 -22.29
N PRO A 159 11.33 1.37 -22.82
CA PRO A 159 12.61 1.99 -23.18
C PRO A 159 13.49 2.24 -21.94
N ALA A 160 14.76 1.91 -22.02
CA ALA A 160 15.78 2.23 -21.00
C ALA A 160 15.93 3.75 -20.79
N SER A 161 15.54 4.55 -21.79
CA SER A 161 15.49 6.02 -21.73
C SER A 161 14.25 6.58 -21.01
N SER A 162 13.37 5.72 -20.48
CA SER A 162 12.17 6.16 -19.76
C SER A 162 12.57 6.96 -18.51
N PRO A 163 11.95 8.13 -18.26
CA PRO A 163 12.31 8.97 -17.12
C PRO A 163 11.85 8.39 -15.78
N ARG A 164 10.81 7.55 -15.79
CA ARG A 164 10.21 6.94 -14.61
C ARG A 164 9.43 5.69 -15.01
N LEU A 165 9.42 4.68 -14.13
CA LEU A 165 8.62 3.47 -14.29
C LEU A 165 7.74 3.27 -13.07
N TYR A 166 6.52 2.78 -13.30
CA TYR A 166 5.56 2.49 -12.26
C TYR A 166 5.32 0.99 -12.17
N ALA A 167 5.61 0.37 -11.02
CA ALA A 167 5.08 -0.95 -10.68
C ALA A 167 3.65 -0.75 -10.19
N THR A 168 2.69 -1.40 -10.83
CA THR A 168 1.27 -1.18 -10.57
C THR A 168 0.55 -2.51 -10.30
N THR A 169 -0.46 -2.45 -9.45
CA THR A 169 -1.37 -3.56 -9.19
C THR A 169 -2.72 -3.02 -8.71
N ARG A 170 -3.76 -3.83 -8.90
CA ARG A 170 -5.09 -3.62 -8.33
C ARG A 170 -5.33 -4.64 -7.23
N ILE A 171 -5.69 -4.19 -6.04
CA ILE A 171 -5.91 -5.03 -4.86
C ILE A 171 -7.42 -5.11 -4.65
N LEU A 172 -7.97 -6.31 -4.83
CA LEU A 172 -9.35 -6.58 -4.48
C LEU A 172 -9.44 -6.93 -2.99
N ASN A 173 -10.47 -6.42 -2.33
CA ASN A 173 -10.68 -6.55 -0.88
C ASN A 173 -9.46 -6.08 -0.08
N ALA A 174 -8.96 -4.88 -0.41
CA ALA A 174 -7.89 -4.23 0.32
C ALA A 174 -8.30 -4.01 1.79
N LEU A 175 -7.51 -4.55 2.72
CA LEU A 175 -7.71 -4.40 4.15
C LEU A 175 -6.83 -3.30 4.74
N VAL A 176 -7.40 -2.48 5.61
CA VAL A 176 -6.70 -1.41 6.35
C VAL A 176 -5.51 -1.97 7.12
N GLY A 177 -4.41 -1.22 7.11
CA GLY A 177 -3.18 -1.58 7.82
C GLY A 177 -2.33 -2.65 7.14
N ALA A 178 -2.82 -3.29 6.07
CA ALA A 178 -1.97 -4.15 5.25
C ALA A 178 -0.83 -3.32 4.63
N GLN A 179 0.39 -3.89 4.64
CA GLN A 179 1.58 -3.24 4.11
C GLN A 179 1.92 -3.81 2.73
N VAL A 180 1.79 -3.00 1.69
CA VAL A 180 2.10 -3.40 0.31
C VAL A 180 3.51 -2.91 -0.02
N GLY A 181 4.37 -3.78 -0.53
CA GLY A 181 5.72 -3.42 -0.99
C GLY A 181 5.98 -3.96 -2.39
N VAL A 182 7.02 -3.45 -3.05
CA VAL A 182 7.50 -4.00 -4.32
C VAL A 182 9.02 -4.14 -4.32
N THR A 183 9.48 -5.23 -4.90
CA THR A 183 10.88 -5.49 -5.18
C THR A 183 11.09 -5.55 -6.69
N TRP A 184 12.12 -4.85 -7.16
CA TRP A 184 12.54 -4.79 -8.54
C TRP A 184 13.77 -5.68 -8.73
N THR A 185 13.72 -6.50 -9.76
CA THR A 185 14.79 -7.41 -10.14
C THR A 185 15.23 -7.12 -11.57
N ALA A 186 16.53 -7.16 -11.81
CA ALA A 186 17.12 -7.09 -13.15
C ALA A 186 18.07 -8.28 -13.33
N ASN A 187 17.90 -9.03 -14.43
CA ASN A 187 18.66 -10.25 -14.72
C ASN A 187 18.70 -11.24 -13.53
N GLY A 188 17.57 -11.38 -12.83
CA GLY A 188 17.41 -12.28 -11.67
C GLY A 188 18.01 -11.78 -10.36
N GLN A 189 18.60 -10.58 -10.31
CA GLN A 189 19.11 -9.97 -9.08
C GLN A 189 18.22 -8.83 -8.60
N VAL A 190 17.96 -8.76 -7.30
CA VAL A 190 17.25 -7.61 -6.69
C VAL A 190 18.12 -6.38 -6.82
N VAL A 191 17.61 -5.37 -7.51
CA VAL A 191 18.31 -4.09 -7.73
C VAL A 191 17.73 -2.96 -6.91
N TYR A 192 16.44 -3.04 -6.54
CA TYR A 192 15.77 -2.00 -5.76
C TYR A 192 14.55 -2.57 -5.03
N SER A 193 14.22 -2.02 -3.87
CA SER A 193 13.00 -2.34 -3.13
C SER A 193 12.41 -1.05 -2.56
N ASN A 194 11.13 -0.79 -2.86
CA ASN A 194 10.43 0.35 -2.28
C ASN A 194 10.02 0.05 -0.83
N SER A 195 9.99 1.08 0.01
CA SER A 195 9.39 1.01 1.34
C SER A 195 7.92 0.60 1.26
N ALA A 196 7.47 -0.22 2.21
CA ALA A 196 6.09 -0.67 2.22
C ALA A 196 5.12 0.49 2.50
N TYR A 197 4.03 0.53 1.73
CA TYR A 197 2.92 1.45 1.88
C TYR A 197 1.80 0.80 2.70
N GLY A 198 1.37 1.45 3.78
CA GLY A 198 0.25 0.98 4.58
C GLY A 198 -1.08 1.42 3.97
N LEU A 199 -1.99 0.48 3.73
CA LEU A 199 -3.32 0.80 3.22
C LEU A 199 -4.12 1.58 4.27
N PRO A 200 -4.66 2.77 3.94
CA PRO A 200 -5.24 3.68 4.92
C PRO A 200 -6.66 3.29 5.34
N GLN A 201 -7.36 2.50 4.53
CA GLN A 201 -8.75 2.09 4.76
C GLN A 201 -9.05 0.76 4.05
N ASP A 202 -10.16 0.15 4.43
CA ASP A 202 -10.72 -0.97 3.69
C ASP A 202 -11.31 -0.47 2.37
N ASP A 203 -11.05 -1.17 1.27
CA ASP A 203 -11.56 -0.83 -0.05
C ASP A 203 -11.79 -2.11 -0.87
N PRO A 204 -12.99 -2.35 -1.44
CA PRO A 204 -13.21 -3.51 -2.30
C PRO A 204 -12.29 -3.52 -3.53
N ASP A 205 -11.76 -2.37 -3.92
CA ASP A 205 -10.98 -2.21 -5.14
C ASP A 205 -10.00 -1.02 -5.07
N PHE A 206 -8.75 -1.32 -4.70
CA PHE A 206 -7.73 -0.30 -4.48
C PHE A 206 -6.57 -0.43 -5.47
N CYS A 207 -6.24 0.65 -6.18
CA CYS A 207 -5.06 0.70 -7.04
C CYS A 207 -3.84 1.18 -6.28
N VAL A 208 -2.75 0.41 -6.34
CA VAL A 208 -1.46 0.75 -5.72
C VAL A 208 -0.41 0.82 -6.81
N TRP A 209 0.46 1.81 -6.69
CA TRP A 209 1.62 1.95 -7.54
C TRP A 209 2.83 2.44 -6.77
N PHE A 210 3.99 1.99 -7.20
CA PHE A 210 5.30 2.44 -6.74
C PHE A 210 6.10 2.84 -7.96
N TYR A 211 7.00 3.81 -7.81
CA TYR A 211 7.84 4.23 -8.91
C TYR A 211 9.32 4.12 -8.58
N ILE A 212 10.11 4.06 -9.65
CA ILE A 212 11.57 4.19 -9.65
C ILE A 212 11.97 5.14 -10.77
N GLU A 213 13.08 5.82 -10.56
CA GLU A 213 13.72 6.72 -11.54
C GLU A 213 15.16 6.25 -11.83
N PRO A 214 15.78 6.71 -12.93
CA PRO A 214 17.18 6.40 -13.23
C PRO A 214 18.18 6.81 -12.16
N THR A 215 17.79 7.74 -11.26
CA THR A 215 18.57 8.15 -10.09
C THR A 215 18.55 7.14 -8.95
N ASP A 216 17.50 6.31 -8.86
CA ASP A 216 17.37 5.24 -7.87
C ASP A 216 18.11 3.97 -8.32
N VAL A 217 17.92 3.62 -9.60
CA VAL A 217 18.54 2.44 -10.21
C VAL A 217 18.76 2.70 -11.71
N THR A 218 19.93 2.31 -12.22
CA THR A 218 20.23 2.46 -13.65
C THR A 218 19.35 1.53 -14.50
N PHE A 219 18.58 2.13 -15.41
CA PHE A 219 17.73 1.43 -16.37
C PHE A 219 18.57 0.82 -17.49
N ALA A 220 19.16 -0.35 -17.24
CA ALA A 220 19.94 -1.09 -18.21
C ALA A 220 19.02 -1.97 -19.10
N PRO A 221 19.28 -2.07 -20.41
CA PRO A 221 18.59 -3.02 -21.28
C PRO A 221 18.73 -4.47 -20.76
N GLY A 222 17.66 -5.26 -20.86
CA GLY A 222 17.66 -6.64 -20.38
C GLY A 222 16.31 -7.11 -19.83
N GLU A 223 16.33 -8.25 -19.14
CA GLU A 223 15.14 -8.79 -18.48
C GLU A 223 14.99 -8.18 -17.09
N TRP A 224 13.78 -7.68 -16.81
CA TRP A 224 13.41 -7.10 -15.54
C TRP A 224 12.16 -7.78 -15.02
N ALA A 225 11.98 -7.80 -13.70
CA ALA A 225 10.73 -8.25 -13.11
C ALA A 225 10.42 -7.48 -11.83
N ILE A 226 9.12 -7.35 -11.55
CA ILE A 226 8.61 -6.81 -10.29
C ILE A 226 7.91 -7.91 -9.50
N GLN A 227 8.10 -7.91 -8.19
CA GLN A 227 7.41 -8.80 -7.26
C GLN A 227 6.77 -7.96 -6.16
N PHE A 228 5.45 -8.01 -6.07
CA PHE A 228 4.72 -7.40 -4.97
C PHE A 228 4.76 -8.28 -3.72
N SER A 229 4.73 -7.65 -2.56
CA SER A 229 4.57 -8.31 -1.27
C SER A 229 3.46 -7.64 -0.47
N ILE A 230 2.78 -8.42 0.36
CA ILE A 230 1.82 -7.96 1.36
C ILE A 230 2.28 -8.45 2.72
N ASN A 231 2.42 -7.54 3.68
CA ASN A 231 2.92 -7.81 5.03
C ASN A 231 4.27 -8.54 5.02
N GLY A 232 5.14 -8.15 4.08
CA GLY A 232 6.48 -8.73 3.89
C GLY A 232 6.51 -10.10 3.21
N GLN A 233 5.37 -10.67 2.83
CA GLN A 233 5.31 -11.95 2.09
C GLN A 233 5.05 -11.69 0.60
N PRO A 234 5.82 -12.29 -0.32
CA PRO A 234 5.58 -12.15 -1.75
C PRO A 234 4.21 -12.74 -2.11
N VAL A 235 3.46 -12.04 -2.97
CA VAL A 235 2.13 -12.48 -3.41
C VAL A 235 2.12 -12.61 -4.93
N GLY A 236 1.63 -13.75 -5.43
CA GLY A 236 1.64 -14.06 -6.85
C GLY A 236 3.03 -14.38 -7.39
N SER A 237 3.14 -14.53 -8.70
CA SER A 237 4.42 -14.71 -9.40
C SER A 237 5.00 -13.36 -9.84
N PRO A 238 6.33 -13.24 -10.01
CA PRO A 238 6.94 -12.02 -10.52
C PRO A 238 6.40 -11.66 -11.90
N SER A 239 6.11 -10.38 -12.13
CA SER A 239 5.72 -9.87 -13.45
C SER A 239 6.96 -9.45 -14.21
N VAL A 240 7.30 -10.21 -15.26
CA VAL A 240 8.49 -9.99 -16.10
C VAL A 240 8.19 -9.01 -17.24
N PHE A 241 9.15 -8.14 -17.54
CA PHE A 241 9.14 -7.25 -18.70
C PHE A 241 10.56 -7.06 -19.25
N THR A 242 10.67 -6.55 -20.47
CA THR A 242 11.97 -6.31 -21.11
C THR A 242 12.25 -4.82 -21.21
N MET A 243 13.45 -4.42 -20.81
CA MET A 243 13.93 -3.06 -21.01
C MET A 243 14.74 -2.99 -22.32
N THR A 244 14.35 -2.11 -23.23
CA THR A 244 14.94 -1.97 -24.58
C THR A 244 15.85 -0.76 -24.65
N GLY A 245 17.04 -0.92 -25.25
CA GLY A 245 18.01 0.16 -25.47
C GLY A 245 17.76 0.97 -26.74
#